data_AF-A0A420HPD6-F1
#
_entry.id   AF-A0A420HPD6-F1
#
_cell.length_a   1.000
_cell.length_b   1.000
_cell.length_c   1.000
_cell.angle_alpha   90.00
_cell.angle_beta   90.00
_cell.angle_gamma   90.00
#
_symmetry.space_group_name_H-M   'P 1'
#
loop_
_entity.id
_entity.type
_entity.pdbx_description
1 polymer ?
#
loop_
_entity_poly.entity_id
_entity_poly.type
_entity_poly.pdbx_seq_one_letter_code
_entity_poly.pdbx_strand_id
1 'polypeptide(L)' 'MDNFKFDKIAHAFTATYVHVQLSTSSVRAELSQCGAGEIDYHMYKINSYTLTGDADQYKVRVTAYHNLRDYAK' A
#
# COMPACT_ATOMS: atom_id res chain seq x y z
N MET A 1 -18.18 19.71 16.72
CA MET A 1 -17.81 19.03 15.47
C MET A 1 -16.47 18.38 15.70
N ASP A 2 -16.44 17.06 15.73
CA ASP A 2 -15.23 16.29 15.97
C ASP A 2 -14.18 16.59 14.91
N ASN A 3 -13.03 17.07 15.36
CA ASN A 3 -11.85 17.24 14.52
C ASN A 3 -11.35 15.86 14.08
N PHE A 4 -11.77 15.39 12.91
CA PHE A 4 -11.05 14.34 12.19
C PHE A 4 -9.67 14.89 11.82
N LYS A 5 -8.71 14.82 12.76
CA LYS A 5 -7.30 15.06 12.48
C LYS A 5 -6.79 13.86 11.69
N PHE A 6 -6.87 13.93 10.36
CA PHE A 6 -6.07 13.04 9.53
C PHE A 6 -4.60 13.33 9.78
N ASP A 7 -3.87 12.31 10.23
CA ASP A 7 -2.42 12.36 10.24
C ASP A 7 -1.94 12.39 8.79
N LYS A 8 -1.33 13.52 8.40
CA LYS A 8 -0.83 13.74 7.03
C LYS A 8 0.32 12.81 6.66
N ILE A 9 0.83 12.02 7.61
CA ILE A 9 1.96 11.10 7.44
C ILE A 9 1.48 9.64 7.51
N ALA A 10 0.23 9.38 7.90
CA ALA A 10 -0.28 8.02 8.04
C ALA A 10 -0.59 7.38 6.67
N HIS A 11 0.00 6.21 6.43
CA HIS A 11 -0.28 5.37 5.27
C HIS A 11 -0.79 4.00 5.72
N ALA A 12 -1.80 3.49 5.02
CA ALA A 12 -2.19 2.09 5.05
C ALA A 12 -1.46 1.34 3.94
N PHE A 13 -0.69 0.31 4.30
CA PHE A 13 0.02 -0.51 3.32
C PHE A 13 -0.82 -1.75 2.98
N THR A 14 -0.94 -2.05 1.69
CA THR A 14 -1.72 -3.17 1.17
C THR A 14 -0.89 -4.00 0.21
N ALA A 15 -1.20 -5.30 0.13
CA ALA A 15 -0.69 -6.16 -0.91
C ALA A 15 -1.83 -6.96 -1.52
N THR A 16 -1.85 -7.01 -2.85
CA THR A 16 -2.89 -7.69 -3.61
C THR A 16 -2.23 -8.72 -4.51
N TYR A 17 -2.71 -9.96 -4.43
CA TYR A 17 -2.25 -11.06 -5.28
C TYR A 17 -3.31 -11.41 -6.32
N VAL A 18 -3.02 -11.15 -7.59
CA VAL A 18 -3.94 -11.40 -8.72
C VAL A 18 -3.13 -11.92 -9.91
N HIS A 19 -3.60 -12.98 -10.58
CA HIS A 19 -2.94 -13.58 -11.75
C HIS A 19 -1.42 -13.82 -11.56
N VAL A 20 -1.04 -14.41 -10.42
CA VAL A 20 0.36 -14.68 -10.06
C VAL A 20 1.21 -13.42 -9.86
N GLN A 21 0.60 -12.24 -9.76
CA GLN A 21 1.29 -10.99 -9.50
C GLN A 21 0.94 -10.48 -8.11
N LEU A 22 1.96 -10.34 -7.26
CA LEU A 22 1.86 -9.70 -5.96
C LEU A 22 2.22 -8.23 -6.10
N SER A 23 1.24 -7.34 -5.97
CA SER A 23 1.44 -5.89 -6.02
C SER A 23 1.30 -5.29 -4.64
N THR A 24 2.22 -4.41 -4.28
CA THR A 24 2.25 -3.71 -2.99
C THR A 24 1.98 -2.23 -3.20
N SER A 25 1.18 -1.62 -2.32
CA SER A 25 0.78 -0.23 -2.46
C SER A 25 0.62 0.43 -1.09
N SER A 26 0.87 1.74 -1.02
CA SER A 26 0.49 2.56 0.12
C SER A 26 -0.75 3.37 -0.23
N VAL A 27 -1.66 3.49 0.72
CA VAL A 27 -2.90 4.27 0.59
C VAL A 27 -2.88 5.35 1.66
N ARG A 28 -3.17 6.57 1.25
CA ARG A 28 -3.27 7.72 2.15
C ARG A 28 -4.64 8.35 1.99
N ALA A 29 -5.25 8.71 3.11
CA ALA A 29 -6.48 9.48 3.15
C ALA A 29 -6.14 10.96 3.36
N GLU A 30 -6.77 11.83 2.58
CA GLU A 30 -6.68 13.29 2.73
C GLU A 30 -8.09 13.88 2.75
N LEU A 31 -8.27 15.02 3.42
CA LEU A 31 -9.54 15.73 3.36
C LEU A 31 -9.65 16.37 1.97
N SER A 32 -10.77 16.12 1.29
CA SER A 32 -10.97 16.67 -0.05
C SER A 32 -10.97 18.19 -0.03
N GLN A 33 -10.27 18.79 -0.99
CA GLN A 33 -10.21 20.25 -1.15
C GLN A 33 -11.47 20.82 -1.84
N CYS A 34 -12.27 19.97 -2.49
CA CYS A 34 -13.45 20.38 -3.26
C CYS A 34 -14.78 19.98 -2.63
N GLY A 35 -14.81 18.98 -1.73
CA GLY A 35 -16.02 18.49 -1.07
C GLY A 35 -16.01 18.79 0.43
N ALA A 36 -17.07 19.44 0.93
CA ALA A 36 -17.22 19.73 2.36
C ALA A 36 -17.33 18.44 3.20
N GLY A 37 -16.19 17.91 3.65
CA GLY A 37 -16.12 16.73 4.51
C GLY A 37 -15.93 15.40 3.80
N GLU A 38 -15.65 15.39 2.49
CA GLU A 38 -15.30 14.15 1.77
C GLU A 38 -13.83 13.77 2.00
N ILE A 39 -13.54 12.47 1.93
CA ILE A 39 -12.19 11.91 2.09
C ILE A 39 -11.70 11.43 0.72
N ASP A 40 -10.60 11.99 0.27
CA ASP A 40 -9.89 11.54 -0.92
C ASP A 40 -8.88 10.45 -0.53
N TYR A 41 -8.90 9.33 -1.26
CA TYR A 41 -7.95 8.24 -1.06
C TYR A 41 -6.93 8.20 -2.21
N HIS A 42 -5.67 8.43 -1.88
CA HIS A 42 -4.56 8.37 -2.82
C HIS A 42 -3.80 7.05 -2.65
N MET A 43 -3.72 6.28 -3.73
CA MET A 43 -2.99 5.02 -3.77
C MET A 43 -1.69 5.16 -4.57
N TYR A 44 -0.57 4.81 -3.94
CA TYR A 44 0.77 4.83 -4.54
C TYR A 44 1.28 3.40 -4.67
N LYS A 45 1.67 3.01 -5.88
CA LYS A 45 2.30 1.71 -6.12
C LYS A 45 3.73 1.72 -5.55
N ILE A 46 4.05 0.74 -4.71
CA ILE A 46 5.40 0.57 -4.15
C ILE A 46 6.20 -0.36 -5.05
N ASN A 47 5.71 -1.60 -5.21
CA ASN A 47 6.36 -2.59 -6.06
C ASN A 47 5.36 -3.61 -6.62
N SER A 48 5.83 -4.44 -7.54
CA SER A 48 5.06 -5.56 -8.07
C SER A 48 5.97 -6.71 -8.45
N TYR A 49 5.63 -7.89 -7.95
CA TYR A 49 6.42 -9.10 -8.11
C TYR A 49 5.57 -10.16 -8.82
N THR A 50 6.07 -10.69 -9.92
CA THR A 50 5.50 -11.90 -10.49
C THR A 50 5.93 -13.08 -9.63
N LEU A 51 5.02 -13.87 -9.06
CA LEU A 51 5.32 -15.06 -8.25
C LEU A 51 5.36 -16.35 -9.09
N THR A 52 5.68 -16.24 -10.38
CA THR A 52 5.98 -17.37 -11.26
C THR A 52 7.49 -17.59 -11.31
N GLY A 53 7.96 -18.84 -11.29
CA GLY A 53 9.38 -19.15 -11.48
C GLY A 53 9.86 -20.28 -10.58
N ASP A 54 11.18 -20.34 -10.37
CA ASP A 54 11.81 -21.28 -9.44
C ASP A 54 11.50 -20.95 -7.96
N ALA A 55 11.73 -21.93 -7.09
CA ALA A 55 11.42 -21.82 -5.66
C ALA A 55 12.22 -20.72 -4.94
N ASP A 56 13.39 -20.33 -5.46
CA ASP A 56 14.23 -19.33 -4.82
C ASP A 56 13.78 -17.91 -5.15
N GLN A 57 13.36 -17.66 -6.39
CA GLN A 57 12.69 -16.43 -6.79
C GLN A 57 11.39 -16.21 -6.00
N TYR A 58 10.63 -17.29 -5.75
CA TYR A 58 9.44 -17.21 -4.91
C TYR A 58 9.78 -16.76 -3.48
N LYS A 59 10.77 -17.37 -2.83
CA LYS A 59 11.19 -17.01 -1.46
C LYS A 59 11.63 -15.55 -1.35
N VAL A 60 12.43 -15.05 -2.30
CA VAL A 60 12.91 -13.65 -2.30
C VAL A 60 11.72 -12.68 -2.39
N ARG A 61 10.76 -12.96 -3.27
CA ARG A 61 9.60 -12.08 -3.49
C ARG A 61 8.62 -12.10 -2.31
N VAL A 62 8.41 -13.26 -1.69
CA VAL A 62 7.61 -13.39 -0.45
C VAL A 62 8.29 -12.70 0.73
N THR A 63 9.62 -12.77 0.82
CA THR A 63 10.37 -12.06 1.86
C THR A 63 10.24 -10.54 1.71
N ALA A 64 10.31 -10.03 0.48
CA ALA A 64 10.08 -8.61 0.20
C ALA A 64 8.67 -8.15 0.60
N TYR A 65 7.67 -9.03 0.50
CA TYR A 65 6.33 -8.79 1.04
C TYR A 65 6.29 -8.80 2.57
N HIS A 66 6.94 -9.74 3.25
CA HIS A 66 7.00 -9.72 4.72
C HIS A 66 7.67 -8.45 5.27
N ASN A 67 8.60 -7.90 4.50
CA ASN A 67 9.27 -6.64 4.81
C ASN A 67 8.48 -5.40 4.37
N LEU A 68 7.18 -5.52 4.06
CA LEU A 68 6.34 -4.36 3.70
C LEU A 68 6.38 -3.27 4.77
N ARG A 69 6.55 -3.66 6.04
CA ARG A 69 6.72 -2.77 7.19
C ARG A 69 7.98 -1.91 7.11
N ASP A 70 9.03 -2.34 6.39
CA ASP A 70 10.22 -1.51 6.20
C ASP A 70 9.94 -0.30 5.32
N TYR A 71 8.90 -0.32 4.47
CA TYR A 71 8.44 0.87 3.74
C TYR A 71 7.70 1.87 4.64
N ALA A 72 7.41 1.53 5.88
CA ALA A 72 6.74 2.40 6.85
C ALA A 72 7.73 3.08 7.82
N LYS A 73 9.05 2.93 7.61
CA LYS A 73 10.12 3.62 8.36
C LYS A 73 10.51 4.90 7.64
#